data_AF-A0A2A3XXH9-F1
#
_entry.id   AF-A0A2A3XXH9-F1
#
_cell.length_a   1.000
_cell.length_b   1.000
_cell.length_c   1.000
_cell.angle_alpha   90.00
_cell.angle_beta   90.00
_cell.angle_gamma   90.00
#
_symmetry.space_group_name_H-M   'P 1'
#
loop_
_entity.id
_entity.type
_entity.pdbx_description
1 polymer ?
#
loop_
_entity_poly.entity_id
_entity_poly.type
_entity_poly.pdbx_seq_one_letter_code
_entity_poly.pdbx_strand_id
1 'polypeptide(L)'
;MVLGLGGVGMAALLVAIAHTAGWKRPARLIAVDMNREKLRRALELGATEALTLIGSYLGSAVPARDIPYYEQLWRDGLLPVEELLTGQRPLSEINLAFDELADGSSIRQLITFD
;
A
#
# COMPACT_ATOMS: atom_id res chain seq x y z
N MET A 1 -15.12 10.81 -4.94
CA MET A 1 -14.67 9.76 -4.00
C MET A 1 -14.94 10.26 -2.59
N VAL A 2 -15.50 9.42 -1.72
CA VAL A 2 -15.77 9.73 -0.31
C VAL A 2 -14.97 8.77 0.56
N LEU A 3 -14.08 9.31 1.39
CA LEU A 3 -13.27 8.53 2.34
C LEU A 3 -13.86 8.65 3.75
N GLY A 4 -14.12 7.50 4.36
CA GLY A 4 -14.83 7.37 5.63
C GLY A 4 -16.33 7.57 5.46
N LEU A 5 -17.10 6.55 5.80
CA LEU A 5 -18.57 6.51 5.74
C LEU A 5 -19.17 6.64 7.15
N GLY A 6 -18.64 7.59 7.93
CA GLY A 6 -19.31 8.09 9.14
C GLY A 6 -20.53 8.95 8.80
N GLY A 7 -21.08 9.69 9.79
CA GLY A 7 -22.22 10.58 9.55
C GLY A 7 -21.96 11.61 8.45
N VAL A 8 -20.80 12.29 8.50
CA VAL A 8 -20.40 13.29 7.49
C VAL A 8 -20.18 12.66 6.12
N GLY A 9 -19.49 11.51 6.07
CA GLY A 9 -19.22 10.81 4.82
C GLY A 9 -20.46 10.30 4.11
N MET A 10 -21.41 9.71 4.84
CA MET A 10 -22.66 9.26 4.25
C MET A 10 -23.51 10.42 3.74
N ALA A 11 -23.55 11.55 4.46
CA ALA A 11 -24.23 12.75 3.97
C ALA A 11 -23.61 13.26 2.67
N ALA A 12 -22.27 13.33 2.60
CA ALA A 12 -21.55 13.73 1.39
C ALA A 12 -21.81 12.78 0.21
N LEU A 13 -21.84 11.46 0.47
CA LEU A 13 -22.14 10.45 -0.54
C LEU A 13 -23.57 10.60 -1.09
N LEU A 14 -24.56 10.75 -0.22
CA LEU A 14 -25.96 10.94 -0.62
C LEU A 14 -26.16 12.22 -1.44
N VAL A 15 -25.49 13.31 -1.06
CA VAL A 15 -25.51 14.56 -1.83
C VAL A 15 -24.88 14.34 -3.21
N ALA A 16 -23.75 13.63 -3.30
CA ALA A 16 -23.12 13.32 -4.58
C ALA A 16 -24.02 12.45 -5.47
N ILE A 17 -24.71 11.45 -4.91
CA ILE A 17 -25.68 10.62 -5.62
C ILE A 17 -26.84 11.49 -6.15
N ALA A 18 -27.46 12.28 -5.28
CA ALA A 18 -28.59 13.12 -5.66
C ALA A 18 -28.22 14.16 -6.72
N HIS A 19 -27.05 14.78 -6.59
CA HIS A 19 -26.55 15.76 -7.56
C HIS A 19 -26.27 15.16 -8.94
N THR A 20 -25.84 13.91 -8.99
CA THR A 20 -25.41 13.25 -10.23
C THR A 20 -26.53 12.44 -10.91
N ALA A 21 -27.67 12.25 -10.25
CA ALA A 21 -28.80 11.46 -10.76
C ALA A 21 -29.37 11.99 -12.10
N GLY A 22 -29.27 13.29 -12.37
CA GLY A 22 -29.75 13.92 -13.61
C GLY A 22 -28.70 14.07 -14.71
N TRP A 23 -27.47 13.59 -14.51
CA TRP A 23 -26.42 13.74 -15.52
C TRP A 23 -26.61 12.79 -16.71
N LYS A 24 -26.35 13.31 -17.92
CA LYS A 24 -26.37 12.51 -19.16
C LYS A 24 -25.36 11.36 -19.16
N ARG A 25 -24.29 11.47 -18.38
CA ARG A 25 -23.29 10.40 -18.18
C ARG A 25 -23.23 10.07 -16.69
N PRO A 26 -23.34 8.79 -16.30
CA PRO A 26 -23.31 8.40 -14.91
C PRO A 26 -21.97 8.80 -14.28
N ALA A 27 -22.03 9.45 -13.12
CA ALA A 27 -20.84 9.81 -12.36
C ALA A 27 -20.27 8.58 -11.66
N ARG A 28 -18.93 8.47 -11.64
CA ARG A 28 -18.24 7.43 -10.88
C ARG A 28 -18.14 7.86 -9.42
N LEU A 29 -18.88 7.18 -8.54
CA LEU A 29 -18.98 7.47 -7.12
C LEU A 29 -18.32 6.34 -6.32
N ILE A 30 -17.10 6.60 -5.87
CA ILE A 30 -16.30 5.64 -5.09
C ILE A 30 -16.47 5.95 -3.60
N ALA A 31 -17.00 4.99 -2.85
CA ALA A 31 -17.11 5.01 -1.40
C ALA A 31 -15.96 4.22 -0.77
N VAL A 32 -15.30 4.76 0.25
CA VAL A 32 -14.15 4.12 0.90
C VAL A 32 -14.32 4.10 2.42
N ASP A 33 -14.24 2.94 3.05
CA ASP A 33 -14.32 2.73 4.50
C ASP A 33 -13.68 1.38 4.86
N MET A 34 -13.37 1.18 6.14
CA MET A 34 -12.87 -0.10 6.67
C MET A 34 -14.00 -1.07 7.05
N ASN A 35 -15.20 -0.56 7.29
CA ASN A 35 -16.36 -1.34 7.71
C ASN A 35 -17.16 -1.83 6.48
N ARG A 36 -17.21 -3.15 6.30
CA ARG A 36 -17.91 -3.80 5.18
C ARG A 36 -19.40 -3.50 5.11
N GLU A 37 -20.07 -3.34 6.25
CA GLU A 37 -21.50 -3.05 6.30
C GLU A 37 -21.80 -1.62 5.82
N LYS A 38 -20.94 -0.65 6.15
CA LYS A 38 -21.05 0.71 5.60
C LYS A 38 -20.82 0.75 4.09
N LEU A 39 -19.84 0.00 3.60
CA LEU A 39 -19.57 -0.14 2.17
C LEU A 39 -20.73 -0.78 1.41
N ARG A 40 -21.32 -1.85 1.97
CA ARG A 40 -22.53 -2.49 1.42
C ARG A 40 -23.67 -1.48 1.30
N ARG A 41 -23.94 -0.72 2.36
CA ARG A 41 -24.96 0.34 2.34
C ARG A 41 -24.66 1.43 1.33
N ALA A 42 -23.40 1.84 1.19
CA ALA A 42 -23.02 2.83 0.18
C ALA A 42 -23.34 2.36 -1.25
N LEU A 43 -23.07 1.10 -1.57
CA LEU A 43 -23.44 0.52 -2.87
C LEU A 43 -24.96 0.47 -3.07
N GLU A 44 -25.72 0.03 -2.06
CA GLU A 44 -27.19 -0.01 -2.12
C GLU A 44 -27.82 1.37 -2.35
N LEU A 45 -27.19 2.41 -1.83
CA LEU A 45 -27.65 3.79 -1.97
C LEU A 45 -27.27 4.41 -3.32
N GLY A 46 -26.38 3.79 -4.11
CA GLY A 46 -26.01 4.25 -5.45
C GLY A 46 -24.55 4.67 -5.61
N ALA A 47 -23.65 4.34 -4.67
CA ALA A 47 -22.22 4.37 -4.98
C ALA A 47 -21.92 3.36 -6.10
N THR A 48 -21.09 3.75 -7.06
CA THR A 48 -20.73 2.87 -8.19
C THR A 48 -19.67 1.85 -7.78
N GLU A 49 -18.83 2.20 -6.82
CA GLU A 49 -17.75 1.36 -6.31
C GLU A 49 -17.58 1.53 -4.80
N ALA A 50 -17.16 0.46 -4.15
CA ALA A 50 -16.81 0.44 -2.74
C ALA A 50 -15.40 -0.14 -2.58
N LEU A 51 -14.49 0.63 -2.00
CA LEU A 51 -13.11 0.23 -1.74
C LEU A 51 -12.84 0.20 -0.24
N THR A 52 -11.86 -0.60 0.15
CA THR A 52 -11.35 -0.61 1.53
C THR A 52 -9.96 0.00 1.54
N LEU A 53 -9.74 0.95 2.45
CA LEU A 53 -8.39 1.44 2.74
C LEU A 53 -7.78 0.57 3.84
N ILE A 54 -6.65 -0.07 3.54
CA ILE A 54 -5.91 -0.92 4.47
C ILE A 54 -4.54 -0.30 4.68
N GLY A 55 -4.24 0.09 5.92
CA GLY A 55 -2.88 0.47 6.31
C GLY A 55 -2.01 -0.77 6.42
N SER A 56 -0.72 -0.63 6.13
CA SER A 56 0.27 -1.71 6.31
C SER A 56 1.50 -1.14 6.99
N TYR A 57 1.93 -1.79 8.06
CA TYR A 57 3.19 -1.50 8.74
C TYR A 57 4.09 -2.72 8.61
N LEU A 58 5.29 -2.55 8.05
CA LEU A 58 6.21 -3.65 7.73
C LEU A 58 5.54 -4.80 6.95
N GLY A 59 4.69 -4.47 5.95
CA GLY A 59 3.94 -5.49 5.21
C GLY A 59 2.83 -6.18 6.00
N SER A 60 2.46 -5.65 7.18
CA SER A 60 1.59 -6.30 8.16
C SER A 60 2.18 -7.63 8.68
N ALA A 61 3.51 -7.75 8.63
CA ALA A 61 4.22 -8.95 9.05
C ALA A 61 4.34 -9.04 10.58
N VAL A 62 4.35 -10.28 11.07
CA VAL A 62 4.74 -10.67 12.42
C VAL A 62 6.17 -11.21 12.34
N PRO A 63 7.21 -10.45 12.73
CA PRO A 63 8.61 -10.81 12.46
C PRO A 63 9.00 -12.22 12.90
N ALA A 64 8.61 -12.63 14.11
CA ALA A 64 8.93 -13.94 14.67
C ALA A 64 8.32 -15.12 13.88
N ARG A 65 7.24 -14.89 13.14
CA ARG A 65 6.56 -15.88 12.31
C ARG A 65 7.00 -15.81 10.86
N ASP A 66 7.06 -14.60 10.31
CA ASP A 66 7.16 -14.38 8.87
C ASP A 66 8.61 -14.38 8.37
N ILE A 67 9.58 -13.89 9.16
CA ILE A 67 10.99 -13.89 8.75
C ILE A 67 11.52 -15.32 8.53
N PRO A 68 11.31 -16.29 9.44
CA PRO A 68 11.75 -17.67 9.20
C PRO A 68 11.13 -18.28 7.94
N TYR A 69 9.87 -17.93 7.65
CA TYR A 69 9.19 -18.39 6.44
C TYR A 69 9.80 -17.79 5.17
N TYR A 70 10.08 -16.49 5.15
CA TYR A 70 10.73 -15.84 4.00
C TYR A 70 12.15 -16.36 3.77
N GLU A 71 12.88 -16.66 4.84
CA GLU A 71 14.19 -17.26 4.75
C GLU A 71 14.14 -18.66 4.12
N GLN A 72 13.16 -19.47 4.50
CA GLN A 72 12.96 -20.78 3.87
C GLN A 72 12.62 -20.64 2.38
N LEU A 73 11.74 -19.70 2.01
CA LEU A 73 11.43 -19.41 0.60
C LEU A 73 12.69 -19.01 -0.19
N TRP A 74 13.59 -18.25 0.43
CA TRP A 74 14.88 -17.90 -0.19
C TRP A 74 15.76 -19.15 -0.37
N ARG A 75 15.90 -20.00 0.66
CA ARG A 75 16.66 -21.25 0.57
C ARG A 75 16.11 -22.22 -0.48
N ASP A 76 14.79 -22.23 -0.66
CA ASP A 76 14.10 -23.04 -1.67
C ASP A 76 14.18 -22.43 -3.08
N GLY A 77 14.80 -21.26 -3.24
CA GLY A 77 14.92 -20.55 -4.52
C GLY A 77 13.62 -19.89 -5.00
N LEU A 78 12.61 -19.77 -4.13
CA LEU A 78 11.31 -19.17 -4.42
C LEU A 78 11.27 -17.66 -4.13
N LEU A 79 12.24 -17.14 -3.38
CA LEU A 79 12.39 -15.72 -3.09
C LEU A 79 13.78 -15.24 -3.54
N PRO A 80 13.90 -14.54 -4.68
CA PRO A 80 15.19 -14.11 -5.24
C PRO A 80 15.71 -12.85 -4.54
N VAL A 81 16.18 -13.00 -3.29
CA VAL A 81 16.67 -11.87 -2.47
C VAL A 81 17.90 -11.21 -3.10
N GLU A 82 18.72 -11.98 -3.81
CA GLU A 82 19.93 -11.53 -4.50
C GLU A 82 19.64 -10.47 -5.56
N GLU A 83 18.47 -10.52 -6.21
CA GLU A 83 18.07 -9.54 -7.22
C GLU A 83 17.86 -8.13 -6.64
N LEU A 84 17.69 -8.02 -5.32
CA LEU A 84 17.58 -6.73 -4.65
C LEU A 84 18.94 -6.06 -4.46
N LEU A 85 20.04 -6.82 -4.45
CA LEU A 85 21.38 -6.31 -4.20
C LEU A 85 21.92 -5.60 -5.44
N THR A 86 22.19 -4.30 -5.31
CA THR A 86 22.72 -3.46 -6.39
C THR A 86 24.19 -3.07 -6.17
N GLY A 87 24.76 -3.37 -5.00
CA GLY A 87 26.14 -3.01 -4.69
C GLY A 87 26.65 -3.64 -3.39
N GLN A 88 27.97 -3.63 -3.23
CA GLN A 88 28.66 -4.05 -2.03
C GLN A 88 29.82 -3.08 -1.77
N ARG A 89 29.95 -2.63 -0.53
CA ARG A 89 30.92 -1.61 -0.11
C ARG A 89 31.52 -1.98 1.25
N PRO A 90 32.82 -1.75 1.49
CA PRO A 90 33.38 -1.86 2.83
C PRO A 90 32.88 -0.71 3.72
N LEU A 91 32.93 -0.89 5.03
CA LEU A 91 32.53 0.13 6.01
C LEU A 91 33.34 1.43 5.87
N SER A 92 34.58 1.34 5.38
CA SER A 92 35.42 2.51 5.07
C SER A 92 34.82 3.43 4.00
N GLU A 93 33.96 2.90 3.13
CA GLU A 93 33.27 3.63 2.05
C GLU A 93 31.82 4.00 2.42
N ILE A 94 31.43 3.96 3.70
CA ILE A 94 30.04 4.16 4.13
C ILE A 94 29.43 5.49 3.61
N ASN A 95 30.21 6.56 3.56
CA ASN A 95 29.72 7.85 3.06
C ASN A 95 29.40 7.79 1.56
N LEU A 96 30.25 7.12 0.78
CA LEU A 96 29.99 6.89 -0.65
C LEU A 96 28.71 6.06 -0.84
N ALA A 97 28.51 5.02 -0.02
CA ALA A 97 27.29 4.21 -0.07
C ALA A 97 26.02 5.03 0.25
N PHE A 98 26.12 6.01 1.15
CA PHE A 98 25.03 6.95 1.42
C PHE A 98 24.78 7.92 0.25
N ASP A 99 25.84 8.43 -0.39
CA ASP A 99 25.72 9.30 -1.56
C ASP A 99 25.04 8.57 -2.73
N GLU A 100 25.46 7.33 -3.01
CA GLU A 100 24.87 6.45 -4.04
C GLU A 100 23.42 6.04 -3.73
N LEU A 101 23.03 6.00 -2.45
CA LEU A 101 21.63 5.77 -2.06
C LEU A 101 20.80 7.04 -2.26
N ALA A 102 21.38 8.21 -1.96
CA ALA A 102 20.70 9.50 -2.07
C ALA A 102 20.47 9.93 -3.52
N ASP A 103 21.40 9.61 -4.42
CA ASP A 103 21.28 9.92 -5.85
C ASP A 103 20.49 8.87 -6.66
N GLY A 104 20.16 7.74 -6.04
CA GLY A 104 19.38 6.66 -6.64
C GLY A 104 20.17 5.75 -7.59
N SER A 105 21.51 5.83 -7.59
CA SER A 105 22.37 4.90 -8.31
C SER A 105 22.44 3.51 -7.67
N SER A 106 22.00 3.38 -6.41
CA SER A 106 21.84 2.11 -5.69
C SER A 106 20.45 1.96 -5.05
N ILE A 107 19.99 0.70 -4.92
CA ILE A 107 18.72 0.33 -4.26
C ILE A 107 19.01 -0.35 -2.91
N ARG A 108 19.83 -1.41 -2.92
CA ARG A 108 20.27 -2.14 -1.72
C ARG A 108 21.76 -2.38 -1.80
N GLN A 109 22.48 -1.97 -0.77
CA GLN A 109 23.92 -2.20 -0.68
C GLN A 109 24.25 -3.08 0.52
N LEU A 110 25.16 -4.04 0.32
CA LEU A 110 25.73 -4.83 1.40
C LEU A 110 26.97 -4.11 1.94
N ILE A 111 26.97 -3.80 3.24
CA ILE A 111 28.14 -3.22 3.90
C ILE A 111 28.95 -4.33 4.55
N THR A 112 30.24 -4.41 4.20
CA THR A 112 31.17 -5.38 4.78
C THR A 112 32.11 -4.72 5.79
N PHE A 113 32.67 -5.51 6.71
CA PHE A 113 33.47 -5.05 7.85
C PHE A 113 34.95 -5.42 7.75
N ASP A 114 35.35 -6.08 6.67
CA ASP A 114 36.71 -6.46 6.33
C ASP A 114 37.57 -5.28 5.84
#